data_AF-A0A7X8F233-F1
#
_entry.id   AF-A0A7X8F233-F1
#
_cell.length_a   1.000
_cell.length_b   1.000
_cell.length_c   1.000
_cell.angle_alpha   90.00
_cell.angle_beta   90.00
_cell.angle_gamma   90.00
#
_symmetry.space_group_name_H-M   'P 1'
#
loop_
_entity.id
_entity.type
_entity.pdbx_description
1 polymer ?
#
loop_
_entity_poly.entity_id
_entity_poly.type
_entity_poly.pdbx_seq_one_letter_code
_entity_poly.pdbx_strand_id
1 'polypeptide(L)'
;MAIETTNSTDQSEKMKALEAARLQIEKQFGQGSLMKLGTRTDSVGIEVIPSGSIMLDEALGIGGYPRGRIIEIYGPESSGKTTLALHAIAEAQKMGGVAAFIDAEHALDPVYAKNLGVDIDNLWVSQPDTGEQALDITESLVRSGAVDIIVVDSVAALTPQAEIEGEMGDTHMGLQARLMSQALRKLTAIIGKSKCIVVFINQIRMKIGIMFGNPETTTGGNALKFYASVRLEVRRIESIDAKGEEDAVGNRVRVKVVKNKVAPPFRKVELDIYFGKGISAISSILDAAVKHELIDKRGAWFSIGEDKIGQGRENAIKFLEDNADFRNELEEKLRIKLFPGQITAKEPQKKTTQPAAEIETKVSVGMPVKTEAPKATAKKTSLPPEELF
;
A
#
# COMPACT_ATOMS: atom_id res chain seq x y z
N MET A 1 21.92 27.32 54.52
CA MET A 1 21.54 25.95 54.10
C MET A 1 20.04 25.79 54.26
N ALA A 2 19.26 25.81 53.18
CA ALA A 2 17.90 25.23 53.09
C ALA A 2 17.19 25.70 51.79
N ILE A 3 17.67 25.28 50.61
CA ILE A 3 16.87 25.30 49.38
C ILE A 3 17.37 24.15 48.50
N GLU A 4 16.90 22.92 48.71
CA GLU A 4 17.09 21.87 47.68
C GLU A 4 16.17 20.63 47.80
N THR A 5 15.36 20.49 48.85
CA THR A 5 14.55 19.27 49.07
C THR A 5 13.07 19.33 48.64
N THR A 6 12.57 20.44 48.10
CA THR A 6 11.13 20.59 47.76
C THR A 6 10.76 20.19 46.32
N ASN A 7 11.70 20.15 45.38
CA ASN A 7 11.40 19.85 43.97
C ASN A 7 11.20 18.36 43.64
N SER A 8 11.80 17.45 44.41
CA SER A 8 11.74 16.00 44.14
C SER A 8 10.40 15.38 44.58
N THR A 9 9.84 15.86 45.69
CA THR A 9 8.57 15.38 46.24
C THR A 9 7.39 15.75 45.32
N ASP A 10 7.39 16.97 44.78
CA ASP A 10 6.34 17.47 43.87
C ASP A 10 6.37 16.75 42.50
N GLN A 11 7.54 16.36 42.00
CA GLN A 11 7.63 15.51 40.80
C GLN A 11 7.11 14.09 41.04
N SER A 12 7.38 13.51 42.21
CA SER A 12 6.89 12.17 42.58
C SER A 12 5.36 12.13 42.67
N GLU A 13 4.75 13.16 43.25
CA GLU A 13 3.28 13.28 43.33
C GLU A 13 2.64 13.49 41.95
N LYS A 14 3.24 14.34 41.09
CA LYS A 14 2.81 14.50 39.69
C LYS A 14 2.88 13.20 38.90
N MET A 15 3.94 12.41 39.09
CA MET A 15 4.09 11.12 38.41
C MET A 15 3.07 10.08 38.90
N LYS A 16 2.75 10.06 40.20
CA LYS A 16 1.67 9.20 40.73
C LYS A 16 0.30 9.57 40.18
N ALA A 17 -0.01 10.87 40.12
CA ALA A 17 -1.26 11.36 39.53
C ALA A 17 -1.35 11.03 38.03
N LEU A 18 -0.23 11.14 37.30
CA LEU A 18 -0.15 10.78 35.89
C LEU A 18 -0.36 9.27 35.66
N GLU A 19 0.23 8.40 36.48
CA GLU A 19 0.02 6.94 36.38
C GLU A 19 -1.42 6.55 36.75
N ALA A 20 -2.01 7.18 37.77
CA ALA A 20 -3.42 6.96 38.10
C ALA A 20 -4.35 7.36 36.94
N ALA A 21 -4.09 8.52 36.32
CA ALA A 21 -4.82 8.98 35.14
C ALA A 21 -4.60 8.01 33.95
N ARG A 22 -3.36 7.54 33.74
CA ARG A 22 -3.05 6.54 32.69
C ARG A 22 -3.84 5.26 32.87
N LEU A 23 -3.88 4.69 34.09
CA LEU A 23 -4.64 3.48 34.39
C LEU A 23 -6.15 3.68 34.21
N GLN A 24 -6.67 4.86 34.58
CA GLN A 24 -8.07 5.19 34.37
C GLN A 24 -8.42 5.28 32.88
N ILE A 25 -7.54 5.92 32.08
CA ILE A 25 -7.69 6.01 30.62
C ILE A 25 -7.62 4.61 30.00
N GLU A 26 -6.67 3.77 30.40
CA GLU A 26 -6.56 2.38 29.91
C GLU A 26 -7.79 1.53 30.27
N LYS A 27 -8.35 1.71 31.47
CA LYS A 27 -9.57 1.01 31.89
C LYS A 27 -10.80 1.45 31.08
N GLN A 28 -10.89 2.73 30.74
CA GLN A 28 -12.03 3.29 30.00
C GLN A 28 -11.96 3.04 28.49
N PHE A 29 -10.76 3.13 27.90
CA PHE A 29 -10.56 3.16 26.45
C PHE A 29 -9.74 1.98 25.91
N GLY A 30 -9.32 1.06 26.77
CA GLY A 30 -8.55 -0.13 26.42
C GLY A 30 -7.04 0.04 26.60
N GLN A 31 -6.33 -1.08 26.66
CA GLN A 31 -4.87 -1.12 26.80
C GLN A 31 -4.20 -0.40 25.62
N GLY A 32 -3.20 0.43 25.91
CA GLY A 32 -2.47 1.18 24.87
C GLY A 32 -3.14 2.48 24.40
N SER A 33 -4.24 2.91 25.04
CA SER A 33 -4.89 4.20 24.78
C SER A 33 -4.06 5.42 25.21
N LEU A 34 -3.15 5.26 26.17
CA LEU A 34 -2.14 6.26 26.54
C LEU A 34 -0.80 5.57 26.86
N MET A 35 0.22 5.82 26.04
CA MET A 35 1.55 5.22 26.18
C MET A 35 2.63 6.27 26.02
N LYS A 36 3.82 6.04 26.61
CA LYS A 36 4.99 6.86 26.29
C LYS A 36 5.44 6.52 24.87
N LEU A 37 5.78 7.55 24.09
CA LEU A 37 6.14 7.37 22.68
C LEU A 37 7.33 6.43 22.49
N GLY A 38 8.30 6.47 23.42
CA GLY A 38 9.50 5.61 23.41
C GLY A 38 9.31 4.19 24.00
N THR A 39 8.15 3.86 24.58
CA THR A 39 7.87 2.51 25.11
C THR A 39 7.19 1.59 24.09
N ARG A 40 6.99 2.05 22.84
CA ARG A 40 6.67 1.15 21.74
C ARG A 40 7.87 0.21 21.56
N THR A 41 7.70 -1.04 21.95
CA THR A 41 8.61 -2.16 21.60
C THR A 41 8.70 -2.35 20.08
N ASP A 42 7.79 -1.73 19.32
CA ASP A 42 7.85 -1.47 17.88
C ASP A 42 8.79 -0.29 17.54
N SER A 43 9.97 -0.21 18.16
CA SER A 43 11.07 0.68 17.71
C SER A 43 11.68 0.22 16.38
N VAL A 44 11.04 -0.74 15.72
CA VAL A 44 11.21 -1.13 14.33
C VAL A 44 10.61 -0.04 13.44
N GLY A 45 11.31 0.34 12.38
CA GLY A 45 10.86 1.39 11.46
C GLY A 45 9.44 1.20 10.91
N ILE A 46 8.90 2.25 10.28
CA ILE A 46 7.58 2.21 9.64
C ILE A 46 7.56 1.07 8.61
N GLU A 47 6.68 0.08 8.78
CA GLU A 47 6.50 -1.00 7.82
C GLU A 47 6.00 -0.44 6.48
N VAL A 48 6.51 -0.97 5.37
CA VAL A 48 6.21 -0.49 4.03
C VAL A 48 5.89 -1.61 3.05
N ILE A 49 5.19 -1.27 1.97
CA ILE A 49 5.09 -2.05 0.75
C ILE A 49 5.95 -1.36 -0.32
N PRO A 50 6.93 -2.05 -0.96
CA PRO A 50 7.73 -1.47 -2.03
C PRO A 50 6.87 -0.92 -3.18
N SER A 51 7.38 0.09 -3.88
CA SER A 51 6.64 0.72 -4.98
C SER A 51 6.80 0.05 -6.35
N GLY A 52 7.64 -0.99 -6.43
CA GLY A 52 8.06 -1.60 -7.69
C GLY A 52 9.22 -0.85 -8.37
N SER A 53 9.74 0.21 -7.76
CA SER A 53 10.88 0.99 -8.25
C SER A 53 11.76 1.47 -7.09
N ILE A 54 13.03 1.08 -7.08
CA ILE A 54 13.98 1.48 -6.03
C ILE A 54 14.18 3.00 -5.97
N MET A 55 14.12 3.68 -7.11
CA MET A 55 14.21 5.14 -7.18
C MET A 55 12.98 5.82 -6.57
N LEU A 56 11.78 5.24 -6.71
CA LEU A 56 10.57 5.77 -6.06
C LEU A 56 10.57 5.43 -4.56
N ASP A 57 11.02 4.25 -4.17
CA ASP A 57 11.25 3.86 -2.78
C ASP A 57 12.21 4.85 -2.08
N GLU A 58 13.27 5.27 -2.77
CA GLU A 58 14.23 6.27 -2.29
C GLU A 58 13.58 7.66 -2.19
N ALA A 59 12.78 8.05 -3.18
CA ALA A 59 12.05 9.33 -3.16
C ALA A 59 11.02 9.38 -2.01
N LEU A 60 10.42 8.25 -1.65
CA LEU A 60 9.55 8.12 -0.49
C LEU A 60 10.34 8.20 0.83
N GLY A 61 11.64 7.86 0.81
CA GLY A 61 12.59 8.04 1.90
C GLY A 61 12.50 7.00 3.01
N ILE A 62 11.51 6.11 2.93
CA ILE A 62 11.28 4.99 3.83
C ILE A 62 11.11 3.70 3.03
N GLY A 63 11.72 3.56 1.86
CA GLY A 63 11.75 2.28 1.13
C GLY A 63 10.44 1.80 0.50
N GLY A 64 9.36 2.60 0.55
CA GLY A 64 8.08 2.24 -0.05
C GLY A 64 6.89 3.00 0.54
N TYR A 65 5.70 2.48 0.27
CA TYR A 65 4.43 3.00 0.75
C TYR A 65 4.19 2.64 2.22
N PRO A 66 3.92 3.60 3.11
CA PRO A 66 3.77 3.32 4.54
C PRO A 66 2.47 2.59 4.86
N ARG A 67 2.57 1.44 5.53
CA ARG A 67 1.42 0.68 6.05
C ARG A 67 0.59 1.47 7.05
N GLY A 68 -0.71 1.21 7.06
CA GLY A 68 -1.68 1.88 7.92
C GLY A 68 -1.86 3.36 7.62
N ARG A 69 -1.69 3.78 6.35
CA ARG A 69 -1.81 5.18 5.91
C ARG A 69 -2.62 5.32 4.63
N ILE A 70 -3.14 6.52 4.45
CA ILE A 70 -3.77 6.97 3.20
C ILE A 70 -2.71 7.60 2.28
N ILE A 71 -2.76 7.24 1.01
CA ILE A 71 -1.89 7.75 -0.06
C ILE A 71 -2.78 8.34 -1.16
N GLU A 72 -2.41 9.49 -1.71
CA GLU A 72 -3.07 10.03 -2.90
C GLU A 72 -2.08 10.04 -4.06
N ILE A 73 -2.46 9.44 -5.19
CA ILE A 73 -1.73 9.50 -6.46
C ILE A 73 -2.57 10.31 -7.43
N TYR A 74 -2.08 11.48 -7.85
CA TYR A 74 -2.82 12.37 -8.73
C TYR A 74 -1.98 12.90 -9.88
N GLY A 75 -2.64 13.34 -10.95
CA GLY A 75 -1.97 13.75 -12.17
C GLY A 75 -2.93 13.89 -13.35
N PRO A 76 -2.42 14.33 -14.51
CA PRO A 76 -3.18 14.32 -15.75
C PRO A 76 -3.65 12.91 -16.15
N GLU A 77 -4.53 12.83 -17.14
CA GLU A 77 -4.86 11.58 -17.81
C GLU A 77 -3.60 10.96 -18.45
N SER A 78 -3.59 9.63 -18.56
CA SER A 78 -2.48 8.87 -19.17
C SER A 78 -1.08 9.16 -18.58
N SER A 79 -1.01 9.70 -17.35
CA SER A 79 0.26 10.01 -16.70
C SER A 79 0.91 8.80 -16.00
N GLY A 80 0.21 7.67 -15.88
CA GLY A 80 0.69 6.45 -15.22
C GLY A 80 0.17 6.22 -13.80
N LYS A 81 -0.85 6.97 -13.35
CA LYS A 81 -1.42 6.85 -11.98
C LYS A 81 -1.85 5.41 -11.63
N THR A 82 -2.71 4.82 -12.45
CA THR A 82 -3.20 3.44 -12.28
C THR A 82 -2.07 2.43 -12.40
N THR A 83 -1.09 2.67 -13.29
CA THR A 83 0.11 1.82 -13.40
C THR A 83 0.91 1.80 -12.08
N LEU A 84 1.16 2.95 -11.46
CA LEU A 84 1.81 3.01 -10.14
C LEU A 84 1.02 2.26 -9.07
N ALA A 85 -0.30 2.39 -9.07
CA ALA A 85 -1.15 1.70 -8.10
C ALA A 85 -1.19 0.18 -8.31
N LEU A 86 -1.20 -0.29 -9.56
CA LEU A 86 -1.12 -1.71 -9.90
C LEU A 86 0.24 -2.30 -9.51
N HIS A 87 1.35 -1.56 -9.65
CA HIS A 87 2.64 -1.99 -9.10
C HIS A 87 2.62 -2.08 -7.57
N ALA A 88 1.98 -1.14 -6.88
CA ALA A 88 1.81 -1.23 -5.43
C ALA A 88 1.04 -2.49 -5.00
N ILE A 89 -0.01 -2.86 -5.76
CA ILE A 89 -0.76 -4.10 -5.58
C ILE A 89 0.13 -5.32 -5.83
N ALA A 90 0.84 -5.36 -6.97
CA ALA A 90 1.72 -6.48 -7.32
C ALA A 90 2.79 -6.71 -6.27
N GLU A 91 3.43 -5.65 -5.75
CA GLU A 91 4.40 -5.76 -4.66
C GLU A 91 3.78 -6.23 -3.34
N ALA A 92 2.57 -5.78 -3.01
CA ALA A 92 1.85 -6.28 -1.82
C ALA A 92 1.57 -7.79 -1.94
N GLN A 93 1.09 -8.25 -3.10
CA GLN A 93 0.82 -9.67 -3.36
C GLN A 93 2.10 -10.52 -3.36
N LYS A 94 3.21 -10.02 -3.91
CA LYS A 94 4.53 -10.69 -3.85
C LYS A 94 5.01 -10.89 -2.41
N MET A 95 4.62 -10.02 -1.48
CA MET A 95 4.89 -10.15 -0.05
C MET A 95 3.90 -11.09 0.67
N GLY A 96 3.00 -11.75 -0.07
CA GLY A 96 1.95 -12.61 0.47
C GLY A 96 0.75 -11.86 1.05
N GLY A 97 0.63 -10.55 0.77
CA GLY A 97 -0.47 -9.72 1.24
C GLY A 97 -1.71 -9.81 0.36
N VAL A 98 -2.86 -9.44 0.91
CA VAL A 98 -4.15 -9.39 0.21
C VAL A 98 -4.38 -7.99 -0.34
N ALA A 99 -4.80 -7.91 -1.60
CA ALA A 99 -5.07 -6.65 -2.28
C ALA A 99 -6.53 -6.55 -2.72
N ALA A 100 -7.06 -5.33 -2.72
CA ALA A 100 -8.35 -5.02 -3.31
C ALA A 100 -8.30 -3.77 -4.21
N PHE A 101 -9.17 -3.72 -5.21
CA PHE A 101 -9.31 -2.63 -6.16
C PHE A 101 -10.78 -2.21 -6.26
N ILE A 102 -11.05 -0.94 -5.98
CA ILE A 102 -12.36 -0.31 -6.13
C ILE A 102 -12.32 0.49 -7.44
N ASP A 103 -12.86 -0.11 -8.50
CA ASP A 103 -12.89 0.40 -9.86
C ASP A 103 -14.15 1.23 -10.08
N ALA A 104 -14.15 2.46 -9.57
CA ALA A 104 -15.23 3.43 -9.79
C ALA A 104 -15.20 4.04 -11.21
N GLU A 105 -14.06 4.00 -11.90
CA GLU A 105 -13.95 4.42 -13.31
C GLU A 105 -14.41 3.34 -14.30
N HIS A 106 -14.68 2.10 -13.85
CA HIS A 106 -15.03 0.95 -14.68
C HIS A 106 -14.03 0.71 -15.83
N ALA A 107 -12.74 0.94 -15.56
CA ALA A 107 -11.69 1.02 -16.58
C ALA A 107 -10.50 0.08 -16.31
N LEU A 108 -10.60 -0.79 -15.30
CA LEU A 108 -9.53 -1.75 -14.99
C LEU A 108 -9.42 -2.81 -16.09
N ASP A 109 -8.25 -2.91 -16.73
CA ASP A 109 -7.90 -3.98 -17.67
C ASP A 109 -7.17 -5.14 -16.94
N PRO A 110 -7.79 -6.33 -16.83
CA PRO A 110 -7.17 -7.49 -16.19
C PRO A 110 -5.91 -8.00 -16.90
N VAL A 111 -5.85 -7.89 -18.24
CA VAL A 111 -4.70 -8.34 -19.03
C VAL A 111 -3.51 -7.43 -18.75
N TYR A 112 -3.74 -6.12 -18.76
CA TYR A 112 -2.71 -5.15 -18.40
C TYR A 112 -2.23 -5.36 -16.97
N ALA A 113 -3.14 -5.47 -16.00
CA ALA A 113 -2.79 -5.73 -14.60
C ALA A 113 -1.94 -7.00 -14.43
N LYS A 114 -2.31 -8.10 -15.11
CA LYS A 114 -1.54 -9.35 -15.09
C LYS A 114 -0.12 -9.17 -15.61
N ASN A 115 0.05 -8.44 -16.71
CA ASN A 115 1.37 -8.17 -17.28
C ASN A 115 2.25 -7.31 -16.36
N LEU A 116 1.64 -6.49 -15.50
CA LEU A 116 2.34 -5.71 -14.46
C LEU A 116 2.73 -6.56 -13.23
N GLY A 117 2.36 -7.84 -13.22
CA GLY A 117 2.67 -8.79 -12.15
C GLY A 117 1.62 -8.86 -11.04
N VAL A 118 0.41 -8.33 -11.29
CA VAL A 118 -0.73 -8.52 -10.38
C VAL A 118 -1.24 -9.95 -10.51
N ASP A 119 -1.43 -10.61 -9.38
CA ASP A 119 -2.13 -11.89 -9.30
C ASP A 119 -3.64 -11.63 -9.38
N ILE A 120 -4.18 -11.79 -10.59
CA ILE A 120 -5.59 -11.53 -10.91
C ILE A 120 -6.52 -12.49 -10.19
N ASP A 121 -6.11 -13.76 -10.02
CA ASP A 121 -6.96 -14.78 -9.42
C ASP A 121 -7.22 -14.49 -7.92
N ASN A 122 -6.30 -13.77 -7.29
CA ASN A 122 -6.37 -13.38 -5.88
C ASN A 122 -6.60 -11.87 -5.65
N LEU A 123 -6.92 -11.10 -6.70
CA LEU A 123 -7.27 -9.67 -6.56
C LEU A 123 -8.77 -9.51 -6.31
N TRP A 124 -9.14 -8.90 -5.18
CA TRP A 124 -10.53 -8.54 -4.92
C TRP A 124 -10.90 -7.28 -5.71
N VAL A 125 -11.92 -7.35 -6.55
CA VAL A 125 -12.38 -6.19 -7.35
C VAL A 125 -13.81 -5.85 -6.98
N SER A 126 -14.10 -4.56 -6.85
CA SER A 126 -15.45 -4.01 -6.71
C SER A 126 -15.67 -2.92 -7.74
N GLN A 127 -16.80 -2.98 -8.44
CA GLN A 127 -17.29 -1.94 -9.35
C GLN A 127 -18.55 -1.32 -8.75
N PRO A 128 -18.43 -0.30 -7.89
CA PRO A 128 -19.56 0.29 -7.18
C PRO A 128 -20.37 1.22 -8.08
N ASP A 129 -21.67 1.29 -7.84
CA ASP A 129 -22.62 2.18 -8.50
C ASP A 129 -22.55 3.62 -7.96
N THR A 130 -22.19 3.79 -6.68
CA THR A 130 -22.17 5.11 -6.01
C THR A 130 -20.89 5.36 -5.21
N GLY A 131 -20.57 6.64 -4.99
CA GLY A 131 -19.45 7.06 -4.16
C GLY A 131 -19.58 6.61 -2.70
N GLU A 132 -20.80 6.64 -2.14
CA GLU A 132 -21.09 6.11 -0.81
C GLU A 132 -20.77 4.61 -0.72
N GLN A 133 -21.27 3.82 -1.68
CA GLN A 133 -21.05 2.38 -1.72
C GLN A 133 -19.57 2.05 -1.83
N ALA A 134 -18.83 2.74 -2.70
CA ALA A 134 -17.38 2.57 -2.86
C ALA A 134 -16.62 2.77 -1.53
N LEU A 135 -16.98 3.83 -0.78
CA LEU A 135 -16.33 4.18 0.48
C LEU A 135 -16.75 3.25 1.63
N ASP A 136 -17.99 2.77 1.66
CA ASP A 136 -18.48 1.80 2.64
C ASP A 136 -17.85 0.40 2.42
N ILE A 137 -17.67 -0.02 1.16
CA ILE A 137 -16.90 -1.23 0.82
C ILE A 137 -15.46 -1.07 1.29
N THR A 138 -14.83 0.07 0.99
CA THR A 138 -13.48 0.37 1.45
C THR A 138 -13.39 0.31 2.99
N GLU A 139 -14.34 0.91 3.71
CA GLU A 139 -14.38 0.86 5.17
C GLU A 139 -14.48 -0.58 5.70
N SER A 140 -15.35 -1.39 5.10
CA SER A 140 -15.59 -2.78 5.49
C SER A 140 -14.34 -3.63 5.28
N LEU A 141 -13.66 -3.48 4.15
CA LEU A 141 -12.41 -4.18 3.85
C LEU A 141 -11.30 -3.78 4.83
N VAL A 142 -11.12 -2.49 5.11
CA VAL A 142 -10.13 -2.03 6.11
C VAL A 142 -10.45 -2.60 7.50
N ARG A 143 -11.72 -2.61 7.89
CA ARG A 143 -12.19 -3.08 9.20
C ARG A 143 -12.01 -4.59 9.39
N SER A 144 -12.06 -5.37 8.31
CA SER A 144 -11.80 -6.81 8.36
C SER A 144 -10.40 -7.14 8.90
N GLY A 145 -9.44 -6.23 8.72
CA GLY A 145 -8.03 -6.45 9.07
C GLY A 145 -7.31 -7.47 8.17
N ALA A 146 -7.99 -8.00 7.14
CA ALA A 146 -7.46 -9.03 6.26
C ALA A 146 -6.80 -8.47 4.99
N VAL A 147 -7.00 -7.18 4.67
CA VAL A 147 -6.49 -6.55 3.44
C VAL A 147 -5.29 -5.66 3.74
N ASP A 148 -4.21 -5.85 2.98
CA ASP A 148 -2.95 -5.13 3.11
C ASP A 148 -2.93 -3.83 2.30
N ILE A 149 -3.56 -3.83 1.13
CA ILE A 149 -3.64 -2.65 0.24
C ILE A 149 -5.00 -2.58 -0.47
N ILE A 150 -5.58 -1.40 -0.49
CA ILE A 150 -6.80 -1.07 -1.23
C ILE A 150 -6.50 0.10 -2.15
N VAL A 151 -6.80 -0.04 -3.44
CA VAL A 151 -6.75 1.07 -4.41
C VAL A 151 -8.18 1.50 -4.73
N VAL A 152 -8.43 2.81 -4.74
CA VAL A 152 -9.69 3.41 -5.18
C VAL A 152 -9.42 4.24 -6.43
N ASP A 153 -9.89 3.77 -7.58
CA ASP A 153 -9.72 4.39 -8.90
C ASP A 153 -11.09 4.81 -9.47
N SER A 154 -11.48 6.08 -9.42
CA SER A 154 -10.79 7.22 -8.84
C SER A 154 -11.72 8.10 -8.02
N VAL A 155 -11.15 9.01 -7.22
CA VAL A 155 -11.93 9.97 -6.43
C VAL A 155 -12.87 10.80 -7.30
N ALA A 156 -12.49 11.08 -8.54
CA ALA A 156 -13.32 11.87 -9.45
C ALA A 156 -14.63 11.14 -9.81
N ALA A 157 -14.60 9.80 -9.85
CA ALA A 157 -15.73 8.94 -10.15
C ALA A 157 -16.54 8.52 -8.91
N LEU A 158 -16.18 8.98 -7.71
CA LEU A 158 -16.98 8.78 -6.50
C LEU A 158 -18.19 9.72 -6.50
N THR A 159 -19.12 9.48 -7.42
CA THR A 159 -20.32 10.29 -7.63
C THR A 159 -21.35 9.96 -6.55
N PRO A 160 -21.80 10.94 -5.75
CA PRO A 160 -22.80 10.70 -4.72
C PRO A 160 -24.12 10.19 -5.29
N GLN A 161 -24.83 9.33 -4.56
CA GLN A 161 -26.11 8.76 -5.01
C GLN A 161 -27.12 9.81 -5.48
N ALA A 162 -27.27 10.91 -4.72
CA ALA A 162 -28.20 11.98 -5.08
C ALA A 162 -27.84 12.69 -6.40
N GLU A 163 -26.56 12.69 -6.80
CA GLU A 163 -26.12 13.25 -8.08
C GLU A 163 -26.42 12.27 -9.24
N ILE A 164 -26.37 10.96 -8.99
CA ILE A 164 -26.71 9.92 -9.98
C ILE A 164 -28.23 9.84 -10.22
N GLU A 165 -29.02 9.96 -9.15
CA GLU A 165 -30.50 9.93 -9.23
C GLU A 165 -31.11 11.26 -9.70
N GLY A 166 -30.35 12.35 -9.61
CA GLY A 166 -30.76 13.68 -10.06
C GLY A 166 -30.74 13.83 -11.59
N GLU A 167 -31.28 14.96 -12.07
CA GLU A 167 -31.27 15.29 -13.50
C GLU A 167 -29.98 16.03 -13.90
N MET A 168 -29.58 15.89 -15.17
CA MET A 168 -28.46 16.65 -15.72
C MET A 168 -28.75 18.15 -15.64
N GLY A 169 -27.94 18.87 -14.85
CA GLY A 169 -28.12 20.30 -14.61
C GLY A 169 -28.54 20.64 -13.18
N ASP A 170 -28.90 19.63 -12.38
CA ASP A 170 -29.18 19.83 -10.96
C ASP A 170 -27.93 20.29 -10.19
N THR A 171 -28.14 21.22 -9.27
CA THR A 171 -27.05 21.88 -8.55
C THR A 171 -26.66 21.13 -7.27
N HIS A 172 -25.71 20.20 -7.40
CA HIS A 172 -25.17 19.44 -6.27
C HIS A 172 -23.85 20.04 -5.74
N MET A 173 -23.91 21.28 -5.25
CA MET A 173 -22.69 21.99 -4.83
C MET A 173 -21.95 21.31 -3.68
N GLY A 174 -20.77 20.77 -3.97
CA GLY A 174 -19.82 20.27 -2.96
C GLY A 174 -20.23 18.97 -2.27
N LEU A 175 -21.19 18.23 -2.82
CA LEU A 175 -21.69 16.99 -2.24
C LEU A 175 -20.57 15.94 -2.12
N GLN A 176 -19.81 15.72 -3.19
CA GLN A 176 -18.65 14.83 -3.19
C GLN A 176 -17.59 15.23 -2.14
N ALA A 177 -17.33 16.53 -1.96
CA ALA A 177 -16.36 17.00 -0.96
C ALA A 177 -16.82 16.72 0.48
N ARG A 178 -18.13 16.80 0.75
CA ARG A 178 -18.72 16.46 2.05
C ARG A 178 -18.65 14.96 2.30
N LEU A 179 -19.00 14.15 1.31
CA LEU A 179 -18.89 12.69 1.34
C LEU A 179 -17.45 12.26 1.69
N MET A 180 -16.45 12.75 0.93
CA MET A 180 -15.04 12.47 1.19
C MET A 180 -14.60 12.89 2.59
N SER A 181 -15.04 14.06 3.06
CA SER A 181 -14.71 14.55 4.40
C SER A 181 -15.25 13.65 5.52
N GLN A 182 -16.47 13.12 5.34
CA GLN A 182 -17.09 12.21 6.28
C GLN A 182 -16.43 10.83 6.26
N ALA A 183 -16.22 10.26 5.07
CA ALA A 183 -15.61 8.95 4.92
C ALA A 183 -14.17 8.91 5.43
N LEU A 184 -13.33 9.88 5.06
CA LEU A 184 -11.93 9.92 5.52
C LEU A 184 -11.80 10.08 7.02
N ARG A 185 -12.75 10.78 7.67
CA ARG A 185 -12.79 10.90 9.14
C ARG A 185 -13.01 9.55 9.81
N LYS A 186 -13.88 8.71 9.25
CA LYS A 186 -14.12 7.33 9.75
C LYS A 186 -12.93 6.42 9.44
N LEU A 187 -12.47 6.42 8.19
CA LEU A 187 -11.43 5.53 7.68
C LEU A 187 -10.09 5.70 8.39
N THR A 188 -9.64 6.93 8.63
CA THR A 188 -8.28 7.21 9.13
C THR A 188 -7.97 6.49 10.45
N ALA A 189 -8.93 6.44 11.37
CA ALA A 189 -8.73 5.80 12.67
C ALA A 189 -8.62 4.27 12.56
N ILE A 190 -9.31 3.67 11.58
CA ILE A 190 -9.37 2.22 11.38
C ILE A 190 -8.14 1.76 10.58
N ILE A 191 -7.77 2.51 9.53
CA ILE A 191 -6.58 2.29 8.69
C ILE A 191 -5.31 2.20 9.56
N GLY A 192 -5.16 3.09 10.54
CA GLY A 192 -4.00 3.06 11.44
C GLY A 192 -3.89 1.81 12.31
N LYS A 193 -5.02 1.13 12.58
CA LYS A 193 -5.08 -0.10 13.39
C LYS A 193 -4.93 -1.36 12.53
N SER A 194 -5.49 -1.38 11.32
CA SER A 194 -5.43 -2.54 10.44
C SER A 194 -4.12 -2.69 9.68
N LYS A 195 -3.24 -1.68 9.70
CA LYS A 195 -2.01 -1.61 8.89
C LYS A 195 -2.26 -1.68 7.37
N CYS A 196 -3.50 -1.59 6.91
CA CYS A 196 -3.88 -1.51 5.50
C CYS A 196 -3.38 -0.19 4.88
N ILE A 197 -2.88 -0.23 3.65
CA ILE A 197 -2.64 0.97 2.84
C ILE A 197 -3.91 1.25 2.05
N VAL A 198 -4.35 2.51 2.03
CA VAL A 198 -5.45 2.94 1.14
C VAL A 198 -4.93 3.99 0.17
N VAL A 199 -4.89 3.63 -1.11
CA VAL A 199 -4.44 4.48 -2.20
C VAL A 199 -5.66 5.06 -2.92
N PHE A 200 -5.77 6.38 -2.96
CA PHE A 200 -6.74 7.08 -3.79
C PHE A 200 -6.06 7.58 -5.05
N ILE A 201 -6.57 7.17 -6.20
CA ILE A 201 -6.21 7.80 -7.48
C ILE A 201 -7.09 9.02 -7.67
N ASN A 202 -6.51 10.12 -8.15
CA ASN A 202 -7.24 11.36 -8.36
C ASN A 202 -6.80 12.06 -9.64
N GLN A 203 -7.69 12.87 -10.18
CA GLN A 203 -7.46 13.65 -11.38
C GLN A 203 -7.19 15.12 -11.04
N ILE A 204 -6.47 15.80 -11.94
CA ILE A 204 -6.30 17.25 -11.87
C ILE A 204 -7.53 17.95 -12.47
N ARG A 205 -7.94 19.05 -11.84
CA ARG A 205 -8.91 20.03 -12.35
C ARG A 205 -8.32 21.42 -12.17
N MET A 206 -8.83 22.39 -12.92
CA MET A 206 -8.44 23.80 -12.76
C MET A 206 -9.48 24.54 -11.92
N LYS A 207 -9.04 25.35 -10.96
CA LYS A 207 -9.90 26.30 -10.27
C LYS A 207 -10.08 27.54 -11.12
N ILE A 208 -11.31 27.80 -11.53
CA ILE A 208 -11.69 29.01 -12.27
C ILE A 208 -11.49 30.23 -11.36
N GLY A 209 -10.97 31.33 -11.93
CA GLY A 209 -10.82 32.61 -11.23
C GLY A 209 -9.49 32.82 -10.48
N ILE A 210 -8.53 31.89 -10.57
CA ILE A 210 -7.18 32.10 -10.03
C ILE A 210 -6.29 32.79 -11.08
N MET A 211 -5.97 34.07 -10.85
CA MET A 211 -5.08 34.86 -11.71
C MET A 211 -3.60 34.79 -11.30
N PHE A 212 -3.28 34.31 -10.10
CA PHE A 212 -1.92 34.21 -9.57
C PHE A 212 -1.70 32.90 -8.82
N GLY A 213 -0.56 32.23 -9.07
CA GLY A 213 -0.20 30.93 -8.47
C GLY A 213 -0.57 29.72 -9.34
N ASN A 214 -0.58 28.52 -8.75
CA ASN A 214 -0.95 27.30 -9.46
C ASN A 214 -2.49 27.11 -9.41
N PRO A 215 -3.20 27.11 -10.57
CA PRO A 215 -4.65 26.93 -10.62
C PRO A 215 -5.09 25.47 -10.42
N GLU A 216 -4.17 24.51 -10.42
CA GLU A 216 -4.50 23.10 -10.32
C GLU A 216 -5.01 22.69 -8.93
N THR A 217 -6.04 21.85 -8.93
CA THR A 217 -6.58 21.20 -7.74
C THR A 217 -6.93 19.75 -8.05
N THR A 218 -7.17 18.97 -7.00
CA THR A 218 -7.70 17.61 -7.11
C THR A 218 -9.20 17.59 -6.77
N THR A 219 -9.91 16.56 -7.23
CA THR A 219 -11.35 16.37 -6.96
C THR A 219 -11.59 15.87 -5.54
N GLY A 220 -12.86 15.85 -5.08
CA GLY A 220 -13.21 15.40 -3.72
C GLY A 220 -12.91 16.42 -2.60
N GLY A 221 -12.70 17.69 -2.94
CA GLY A 221 -12.45 18.78 -1.98
C GLY A 221 -11.04 18.74 -1.37
N ASN A 222 -10.89 19.30 -0.16
CA ASN A 222 -9.56 19.41 0.49
C ASN A 222 -9.27 18.29 1.49
N ALA A 223 -10.26 17.49 1.89
CA ALA A 223 -10.11 16.51 2.97
C ALA A 223 -8.97 15.52 2.69
N LEU A 224 -8.94 14.92 1.50
CA LEU A 224 -7.91 13.95 1.11
C LEU A 224 -6.51 14.55 1.22
N LYS A 225 -6.34 15.84 0.86
CA LYS A 225 -5.05 16.54 0.96
C LYS A 225 -4.53 16.58 2.40
N PHE A 226 -5.40 16.64 3.41
CA PHE A 226 -5.01 16.67 4.83
C PHE A 226 -4.80 15.27 5.42
N TYR A 227 -5.70 14.34 5.10
CA TYR A 227 -5.68 12.97 5.61
C TYR A 227 -4.56 12.12 5.00
N ALA A 228 -4.26 12.30 3.70
CA ALA A 228 -3.17 11.59 3.05
C ALA A 228 -1.83 11.84 3.78
N SER A 229 -1.10 10.76 4.07
CA SER A 229 0.26 10.83 4.63
C SER A 229 1.29 11.05 3.53
N VAL A 230 1.06 10.46 2.36
CA VAL A 230 1.88 10.64 1.17
C VAL A 230 0.98 11.13 0.04
N ARG A 231 1.45 12.12 -0.72
CA ARG A 231 0.80 12.58 -1.95
C ARG A 231 1.82 12.57 -3.08
N LEU A 232 1.48 11.89 -4.17
CA LEU A 232 2.32 11.75 -5.36
C LEU A 232 1.66 12.48 -6.52
N GLU A 233 2.40 13.42 -7.11
CA GLU A 233 2.03 14.05 -8.37
C GLU A 233 2.75 13.32 -9.51
N VAL A 234 2.00 12.79 -10.46
CA VAL A 234 2.50 11.97 -11.56
C VAL A 234 2.26 12.69 -12.88
N ARG A 235 3.32 12.90 -13.67
CA ARG A 235 3.26 13.56 -14.98
C ARG A 235 4.12 12.85 -16.01
N ARG A 236 3.58 12.62 -17.21
CA ARG A 236 4.37 12.26 -18.38
C ARG A 236 5.30 13.42 -18.75
N ILE A 237 6.56 13.11 -19.06
CA ILE A 237 7.58 14.09 -19.47
C ILE A 237 7.88 13.93 -20.96
N GLU A 238 8.20 12.70 -21.38
CA GLU A 238 8.64 12.37 -22.73
C GLU A 238 8.12 10.98 -23.13
N SER A 239 8.03 10.76 -24.44
CA SER A 239 7.84 9.42 -25.01
C SER A 239 9.17 8.68 -25.02
N ILE A 240 9.09 7.36 -24.91
CA ILE A 240 10.23 6.46 -25.14
C ILE A 240 9.99 5.80 -26.49
N ASP A 241 10.88 6.03 -27.44
CA ASP A 241 10.80 5.47 -28.78
C ASP A 241 11.85 4.36 -28.93
N ALA A 242 11.47 3.23 -29.54
CA ALA A 242 12.42 2.16 -29.84
C ALA A 242 13.05 2.38 -31.23
N LYS A 243 14.33 2.06 -31.36
CA LYS A 243 15.02 2.15 -32.66
C LYS A 243 14.38 1.22 -33.68
N GLY A 244 13.80 1.81 -34.72
CA GLY A 244 13.19 1.07 -35.84
C GLY A 244 11.70 0.83 -35.69
N GLU A 245 11.07 1.32 -34.61
CA GLU A 245 9.62 1.36 -34.47
C GLU A 245 9.10 2.77 -34.77
N GLU A 246 7.94 2.85 -35.44
CA GLU A 246 7.29 4.13 -35.78
C GLU A 246 6.48 4.67 -34.60
N ASP A 247 5.99 3.77 -33.75
CA ASP A 247 5.22 4.08 -32.55
C ASP A 247 6.08 4.15 -31.29
N ALA A 248 5.69 5.01 -30.35
CA ALA A 248 6.31 5.09 -29.03
C ALA A 248 6.06 3.78 -28.25
N VAL A 249 7.09 3.26 -27.60
CA VAL A 249 7.02 2.00 -26.82
C VAL A 249 6.79 2.23 -25.31
N GLY A 250 6.84 3.49 -24.87
CA GLY A 250 6.61 3.84 -23.48
C GLY A 250 6.63 5.34 -23.21
N ASN A 251 6.61 5.68 -21.93
CA ASN A 251 6.66 7.05 -21.43
C ASN A 251 7.64 7.16 -20.28
N ARG A 252 8.46 8.22 -20.28
CA ARG A 252 9.15 8.64 -19.07
C ARG A 252 8.25 9.54 -18.26
N VAL A 253 8.10 9.20 -16.99
CA VAL A 253 7.14 9.79 -16.06
C VAL A 253 7.87 10.39 -14.86
N ARG A 254 7.57 11.64 -14.53
CA ARG A 254 8.01 12.28 -13.31
C ARG A 254 7.02 12.01 -12.19
N VAL A 255 7.51 11.49 -11.09
CA VAL A 255 6.76 11.36 -9.84
C VAL A 255 7.35 12.33 -8.83
N LYS A 256 6.53 13.24 -8.30
CA LYS A 256 6.93 14.20 -7.27
C LYS A 256 6.20 13.89 -5.97
N VAL A 257 6.94 13.74 -4.88
CA VAL A 257 6.39 13.55 -3.54
C VAL A 257 5.97 14.91 -2.99
N VAL A 258 4.76 15.38 -3.29
CA VAL A 258 4.31 16.73 -2.89
C VAL A 258 3.94 16.83 -1.41
N LYS A 259 3.70 15.68 -0.75
CA LYS A 259 3.49 15.58 0.69
C LYS A 259 4.07 14.28 1.19
N ASN A 260 4.76 14.34 2.33
CA ASN A 260 5.28 13.17 3.02
C ASN A 260 5.28 13.45 4.54
N LYS A 261 4.53 12.64 5.31
CA LYS A 261 4.46 12.73 6.78
C LYS A 261 5.43 11.78 7.49
N VAL A 262 6.15 10.95 6.74
CA VAL A 262 6.99 9.87 7.28
C VAL A 262 8.47 10.02 6.93
N ALA A 263 8.77 10.87 5.95
CA ALA A 263 10.11 11.26 5.53
C ALA A 263 10.09 12.67 4.90
N PRO A 264 11.25 13.27 4.56
CA PRO A 264 11.30 14.57 3.90
C PRO A 264 10.51 14.61 2.58
N PRO A 265 9.63 15.61 2.36
CA PRO A 265 8.86 15.76 1.12
C PRO A 265 9.68 16.41 -0.02
N PHE A 266 9.02 16.61 -1.17
CA PHE A 266 9.46 17.34 -2.36
C PHE A 266 10.56 16.71 -3.21
N ARG A 267 10.95 15.47 -2.89
CA ARG A 267 11.77 14.63 -3.78
C ARG A 267 11.02 14.36 -5.08
N LYS A 268 11.78 14.28 -6.16
CA LYS A 268 11.30 13.96 -7.52
C LYS A 268 12.10 12.78 -8.04
N VAL A 269 11.43 11.91 -8.76
CA VAL A 269 12.02 10.77 -9.46
C VAL A 269 11.46 10.71 -10.87
N GLU A 270 12.25 10.20 -11.79
CA GLU A 270 11.82 9.89 -13.15
C GLU A 270 11.83 8.38 -13.31
N LEU A 271 10.76 7.84 -13.87
CA LEU A 271 10.53 6.42 -14.06
C LEU A 271 10.20 6.17 -15.53
N ASP A 272 10.75 5.09 -16.08
CA ASP A 272 10.37 4.62 -17.41
C ASP A 272 9.21 3.64 -17.29
N ILE A 273 8.09 3.94 -17.94
CA ILE A 273 6.90 3.07 -18.03
C ILE A 273 6.77 2.59 -19.47
N TYR A 274 6.96 1.28 -19.69
CA TYR A 274 6.78 0.66 -21.00
C TYR A 274 5.36 0.15 -21.17
N PHE A 275 4.78 0.35 -22.35
CA PHE A 275 3.41 -0.11 -22.62
C PHE A 275 3.33 -1.64 -22.52
N GLY A 276 2.29 -2.13 -21.86
CA GLY A 276 2.11 -3.55 -21.59
C GLY A 276 3.07 -4.19 -20.58
N LYS A 277 4.11 -3.50 -20.10
CA LYS A 277 5.08 -4.03 -19.11
C LYS A 277 5.08 -3.26 -17.78
N GLY A 278 4.64 -2.01 -17.78
CA GLY A 278 4.63 -1.15 -16.60
C GLY A 278 5.99 -0.49 -16.32
N ILE A 279 6.22 -0.19 -15.04
CA ILE A 279 7.45 0.46 -14.55
C ILE A 279 8.64 -0.49 -14.74
N SER A 280 9.69 -0.01 -15.39
CA SER A 280 10.93 -0.77 -15.53
C SER A 280 11.75 -0.73 -14.24
N ALA A 281 11.64 -1.79 -13.43
CA ALA A 281 12.47 -1.97 -12.23
C ALA A 281 13.97 -1.97 -12.56
N ILE A 282 14.36 -2.57 -13.69
CA ILE A 282 15.76 -2.64 -14.13
C ILE A 282 16.30 -1.26 -14.49
N SER A 283 15.51 -0.46 -15.21
CA SER A 283 15.87 0.93 -15.51
C SER A 283 16.05 1.76 -14.23
N SER A 284 15.18 1.54 -13.24
CA SER A 284 15.27 2.16 -11.92
C SER A 284 16.53 1.74 -11.15
N ILE A 285 16.91 0.45 -11.19
CA ILE A 285 18.15 -0.06 -10.58
C ILE A 285 19.37 0.57 -11.24
N LEU A 286 19.40 0.66 -12.58
CA LEU A 286 20.50 1.31 -13.29
C LEU A 286 20.64 2.78 -12.88
N ASP A 287 19.54 3.53 -12.83
CA ASP A 287 19.55 4.93 -12.43
C ASP A 287 20.02 5.11 -10.98
N ALA A 288 19.57 4.26 -10.06
CA ALA A 288 20.03 4.25 -8.68
C ALA A 288 21.52 3.91 -8.58
N ALA A 289 21.98 2.90 -9.31
CA ALA A 289 23.38 2.49 -9.31
C ALA A 289 24.31 3.60 -9.83
N VAL A 290 23.90 4.32 -10.87
CA VAL A 290 24.64 5.49 -11.37
C VAL A 290 24.63 6.64 -10.36
N LYS A 291 23.45 6.94 -9.79
CA LYS A 291 23.30 8.00 -8.79
C LYS A 291 24.15 7.78 -7.53
N HIS A 292 24.33 6.52 -7.14
CA HIS A 292 25.07 6.13 -5.94
C HIS A 292 26.49 5.63 -6.22
N GLU A 293 27.01 5.90 -7.42
CA GLU A 293 28.40 5.64 -7.83
C GLU A 293 28.78 4.14 -7.73
N LEU A 294 27.82 3.24 -7.96
CA LEU A 294 28.07 1.80 -8.12
C LEU A 294 28.30 1.43 -9.60
N ILE A 295 27.78 2.23 -10.52
CA ILE A 295 28.04 2.16 -11.96
C ILE A 295 28.52 3.53 -12.42
N ASP A 296 29.67 3.58 -13.06
CA ASP A 296 30.22 4.80 -13.64
C ASP A 296 29.57 5.09 -15.00
N LYS A 297 29.17 6.33 -15.23
CA LYS A 297 28.69 6.81 -16.54
C LYS A 297 29.65 7.87 -17.09
N ARG A 298 30.40 7.53 -18.14
CA ARG A 298 31.31 8.45 -18.86
C ARG A 298 30.80 8.70 -20.27
N GLY A 299 30.17 9.85 -20.47
CA GLY A 299 29.49 10.16 -21.73
C GLY A 299 28.34 9.18 -21.99
N ALA A 300 28.45 8.43 -23.10
CA ALA A 300 27.50 7.37 -23.44
C ALA A 300 27.86 6.00 -22.83
N TRP A 301 29.03 5.82 -22.24
CA TRP A 301 29.49 4.52 -21.73
C TRP A 301 29.13 4.34 -20.27
N PHE A 302 28.67 3.13 -19.94
CA PHE A 302 28.47 2.65 -18.58
C PHE A 302 29.55 1.61 -18.24
N SER A 303 30.13 1.70 -17.04
CA SER A 303 31.20 0.80 -16.58
C SER A 303 31.08 0.45 -15.11
N ILE A 304 31.62 -0.70 -14.73
CA ILE A 304 31.78 -1.15 -13.34
C ILE A 304 33.28 -1.26 -13.10
N GLY A 305 33.86 -0.34 -12.31
CA GLY A 305 35.30 -0.25 -12.18
C GLY A 305 35.96 -0.02 -13.55
N GLU A 306 36.77 -0.98 -14.01
CA GLU A 306 37.43 -0.93 -15.31
C GLU A 306 36.64 -1.60 -16.45
N ASP A 307 35.63 -2.42 -16.11
CA ASP A 307 34.87 -3.18 -17.09
C ASP A 307 33.73 -2.36 -17.71
N LYS A 308 33.63 -2.36 -19.05
CA LYS A 308 32.56 -1.67 -19.76
C LYS A 308 31.34 -2.57 -19.90
N ILE A 309 30.21 -2.16 -19.33
CA ILE A 309 28.95 -2.91 -19.38
C ILE A 309 28.08 -2.58 -20.59
N GLY A 310 28.24 -1.39 -21.19
CA GLY A 310 27.52 -1.05 -22.41
C GLY A 310 27.66 0.41 -22.85
N GLN A 311 27.43 0.64 -24.15
CA GLN A 311 27.31 1.97 -24.73
C GLN A 311 25.84 2.33 -24.91
N GLY A 312 25.37 3.36 -24.21
CA GLY A 312 23.97 3.79 -24.20
C GLY A 312 23.13 3.08 -23.15
N ARG A 313 22.01 3.72 -22.78
CA ARG A 313 21.09 3.24 -21.71
C ARG A 313 20.52 1.86 -22.02
N GLU A 314 20.08 1.64 -23.25
CA GLU A 314 19.46 0.38 -23.69
C GLU A 314 20.41 -0.82 -23.52
N ASN A 315 21.66 -0.67 -23.93
CA ASN A 315 22.65 -1.74 -23.80
C ASN A 315 23.00 -2.03 -22.34
N ALA A 316 23.03 -1.02 -21.47
CA ALA A 316 23.25 -1.22 -20.04
C ALA A 316 22.04 -1.91 -19.37
N ILE A 317 20.81 -1.58 -19.78
CA ILE A 317 19.60 -2.28 -19.32
C ILE A 317 19.65 -3.75 -19.77
N LYS A 318 19.97 -4.01 -21.04
CA LYS A 318 20.09 -5.37 -21.58
C LYS A 318 21.15 -6.19 -20.83
N PHE A 319 22.29 -5.59 -20.50
CA PHE A 319 23.30 -6.25 -19.67
C PHE A 319 22.75 -6.67 -18.30
N LEU A 320 21.96 -5.82 -17.63
CA LEU A 320 21.33 -6.16 -16.35
C LEU A 320 20.19 -7.18 -16.48
N GLU A 321 19.52 -7.24 -17.64
CA GLU A 321 18.54 -8.28 -17.98
C GLU A 321 19.21 -9.64 -18.15
N ASP A 322 20.31 -9.69 -18.89
CA ASP A 322 21.07 -10.91 -19.19
C ASP A 322 21.83 -11.44 -17.96
N ASN A 323 22.14 -10.58 -16.98
CA ASN A 323 22.92 -10.93 -15.78
C ASN A 323 22.09 -10.78 -14.49
N ALA A 324 21.13 -11.69 -14.29
CA ALA A 324 20.20 -11.65 -13.17
C ALA A 324 20.88 -11.70 -11.78
N ASP A 325 21.93 -12.50 -11.61
CA ASP A 325 22.66 -12.63 -10.33
C ASP A 325 23.31 -11.31 -9.94
N PHE A 326 24.00 -10.67 -10.89
CA PHE A 326 24.62 -9.37 -10.69
C PHE A 326 23.58 -8.28 -10.40
N ARG A 327 22.47 -8.27 -11.13
CA ARG A 327 21.36 -7.34 -10.89
C ARG A 327 20.82 -7.47 -9.46
N ASN A 328 20.62 -8.69 -8.98
CA ASN A 328 20.09 -8.94 -7.64
C ASN A 328 21.10 -8.50 -6.57
N GLU A 329 22.39 -8.80 -6.73
CA GLU A 329 23.46 -8.33 -5.85
C GLU A 329 23.53 -6.79 -5.81
N LEU A 330 23.39 -6.14 -6.97
CA LEU A 330 23.39 -4.69 -7.09
C LEU A 330 22.18 -4.07 -6.38
N GLU A 331 20.98 -4.63 -6.58
CA GLU A 331 19.77 -4.18 -5.88
C GLU A 331 19.91 -4.34 -4.36
N GLU A 332 20.45 -5.46 -3.89
CA GLU A 332 20.67 -5.70 -2.46
C GLU A 332 21.63 -4.68 -1.85
N LYS A 333 22.78 -4.42 -2.50
CA LYS A 333 23.74 -3.38 -2.10
C LYS A 333 23.09 -2.01 -2.04
N LEU A 334 22.28 -1.66 -3.04
CA LEU A 334 21.53 -0.40 -3.06
C LEU A 334 20.53 -0.33 -1.90
N ARG A 335 19.73 -1.38 -1.67
CA ARG A 335 18.75 -1.40 -0.57
C ARG A 335 19.41 -1.27 0.80
N ILE A 336 20.54 -1.94 1.04
CA ILE A 336 21.31 -1.81 2.28
C ILE A 336 21.83 -0.37 2.46
N LYS A 337 22.35 0.25 1.39
CA LYS A 337 22.87 1.62 1.41
C LYS A 337 21.77 2.66 1.64
N LEU A 338 20.60 2.48 1.02
CA LEU A 338 19.50 3.45 1.03
C LEU A 338 18.59 3.32 2.24
N PHE A 339 18.42 2.10 2.76
CA PHE A 339 17.45 1.80 3.81
C PHE A 339 18.07 0.95 4.93
N PRO A 340 19.07 1.49 5.67
CA PRO A 340 19.73 0.73 6.73
C PRO A 340 18.73 0.40 7.86
N GLY A 341 18.66 -0.88 8.24
CA GLY A 341 17.80 -1.35 9.32
C GLY A 341 16.31 -1.49 8.97
N GLN A 342 15.97 -1.41 7.68
CA GLN A 342 14.60 -1.60 7.24
C GLN A 342 14.24 -3.09 7.14
N ILE A 343 13.19 -3.51 7.86
CA ILE A 343 12.60 -4.84 7.70
C ILE A 343 11.89 -4.87 6.35
N THR A 344 12.53 -5.44 5.34
CA THR A 344 11.82 -5.93 4.16
C THR A 344 11.27 -7.31 4.51
N ALA A 345 10.00 -7.58 4.23
CA ALA A 345 9.31 -8.82 4.65
C ALA A 345 9.81 -10.11 3.97
N LYS A 346 11.06 -10.12 3.45
CA LYS A 346 11.72 -11.29 2.89
C LYS A 346 12.35 -12.21 3.95
N GLU A 347 12.32 -11.87 5.24
CA GLU A 347 12.62 -12.86 6.26
C GLU A 347 11.45 -13.84 6.36
N PRO A 348 11.62 -15.13 6.00
CA PRO A 348 10.64 -16.13 6.37
C PRO A 348 10.59 -16.13 7.89
N GLN A 349 9.43 -15.77 8.45
CA GLN A 349 9.19 -15.96 9.87
C GLN A 349 9.47 -17.44 10.18
N LYS A 350 10.62 -17.71 10.80
CA LYS A 350 10.81 -18.95 11.54
C LYS A 350 9.73 -18.93 12.61
N LYS A 351 8.61 -19.60 12.35
CA LYS A 351 7.67 -19.99 13.38
C LYS A 351 8.50 -20.72 14.43
N THR A 352 8.81 -20.04 15.52
CA THR A 352 9.30 -20.66 16.74
C THR A 352 8.17 -21.54 17.24
N THR A 353 8.17 -22.80 16.80
CA THR A 353 7.42 -23.86 17.45
C THR A 353 8.01 -24.00 18.85
N GLN A 354 7.41 -23.33 19.82
CA GLN A 354 7.53 -23.75 21.21
C GLN A 354 6.79 -25.11 21.34
N PRO A 355 7.38 -26.13 21.98
CA PRO A 355 6.70 -27.39 22.21
C PRO A 355 5.51 -27.14 23.14
N ALA A 356 4.33 -27.62 22.76
CA ALA A 356 3.18 -27.65 23.64
C ALA A 356 3.51 -28.54 24.85
N ALA A 357 3.53 -27.93 26.04
CA ALA A 357 3.60 -28.65 27.30
C ALA A 357 2.30 -29.44 27.49
N GLU A 358 2.45 -30.75 27.69
CA GLU A 358 1.39 -31.68 28.07
C GLU A 358 0.73 -31.22 29.38
N ILE A 359 -0.59 -31.05 29.34
CA ILE A 359 -1.41 -30.96 30.56
C ILE A 359 -2.10 -32.32 30.70
N GLU A 360 -1.49 -33.18 31.52
CA GLU A 360 -2.14 -34.37 32.07
C GLU A 360 -3.37 -33.95 32.89
N THR A 361 -4.56 -34.30 32.40
CA THR A 361 -5.79 -34.25 33.20
C THR A 361 -6.01 -35.63 33.82
N LYS A 362 -5.65 -35.76 35.09
CA LYS A 362 -6.09 -36.88 35.95
C LYS A 362 -7.61 -36.82 36.11
N VAL A 363 -8.32 -37.72 35.45
CA VAL A 363 -9.74 -38.01 35.76
C VAL A 363 -9.78 -39.16 36.76
N SER A 364 -10.37 -38.87 37.91
CA SER A 364 -10.63 -39.80 39.01
C SER A 364 -11.73 -40.80 38.66
N VAL A 365 -11.54 -42.02 39.17
CA VAL A 365 -12.38 -43.22 39.01
C VAL A 365 -13.65 -43.12 39.87
N GLY A 366 -14.78 -43.58 39.31
CA GLY A 366 -16.05 -43.78 40.04
C GLY A 366 -17.10 -44.59 39.26
N MET A 367 -16.84 -45.91 39.12
CA MET A 367 -17.71 -47.12 39.11
C MET A 367 -19.25 -47.10 38.77
N PRO A 368 -19.86 -48.27 38.43
CA PRO A 368 -20.58 -48.49 37.17
C PRO A 368 -22.06 -48.92 37.32
N VAL A 369 -22.83 -48.96 36.21
CA VAL A 369 -24.00 -49.86 36.08
C VAL A 369 -24.15 -50.36 34.62
N LYS A 370 -24.46 -51.66 34.51
CA LYS A 370 -24.78 -52.49 33.32
C LYS A 370 -26.03 -51.94 32.57
N THR A 371 -26.40 -52.30 31.33
CA THR A 371 -26.74 -53.63 30.80
C THR A 371 -27.14 -53.50 29.31
N GLU A 372 -26.76 -54.52 28.53
CA GLU A 372 -27.52 -55.19 27.45
C GLU A 372 -27.96 -54.47 26.16
N ALA A 373 -27.48 -55.03 25.04
CA ALA A 373 -28.04 -54.92 23.70
C ALA A 373 -29.21 -55.92 23.50
N PRO A 374 -29.98 -55.77 22.42
CA PRO A 374 -30.19 -56.95 21.56
C PRO A 374 -30.00 -56.70 20.06
N LYS A 375 -29.77 -57.82 19.38
CA LYS A 375 -29.43 -58.04 17.97
C LYS A 375 -30.65 -58.14 17.04
N ALA A 376 -30.34 -57.91 15.75
CA ALA A 376 -30.89 -58.54 14.52
C ALA A 376 -32.33 -58.16 14.08
N THR A 377 -32.59 -57.84 12.82
CA THR A 377 -32.54 -58.76 11.67
C THR A 377 -32.72 -58.03 10.34
N ALA A 378 -32.26 -58.66 9.26
CA ALA A 378 -32.23 -58.18 7.88
C ALA A 378 -33.60 -58.13 7.17
N LYS A 379 -33.73 -57.28 6.14
CA LYS A 379 -34.52 -57.55 4.94
C LYS A 379 -33.98 -56.79 3.71
N LYS A 380 -33.69 -57.56 2.65
CA LYS A 380 -33.43 -57.16 1.25
C LYS A 380 -34.74 -56.83 0.54
N THR A 381 -34.75 -55.84 -0.35
CA THR A 381 -35.51 -55.73 -1.63
C THR A 381 -35.01 -54.46 -2.34
N SER A 382 -34.18 -54.53 -3.39
CA SER A 382 -34.48 -54.69 -4.83
C SER A 382 -35.20 -53.48 -5.48
N LEU A 383 -34.48 -52.88 -6.45
CA LEU A 383 -34.76 -51.83 -7.46
C LEU A 383 -36.17 -51.86 -8.13
N PRO A 384 -36.61 -50.77 -8.80
CA PRO A 384 -36.25 -50.52 -10.21
C PRO A 384 -35.82 -49.07 -10.57
N PRO A 385 -35.20 -48.87 -11.74
CA PRO A 385 -34.84 -47.58 -12.34
C PRO A 385 -35.91 -47.10 -13.36
N GLU A 386 -35.82 -45.82 -13.78
CA GLU A 386 -36.40 -45.12 -14.97
C GLU A 386 -36.73 -43.67 -14.53
N GLU A 387 -36.57 -42.58 -15.28
CA GLU A 387 -36.38 -42.34 -16.71
C GLU A 387 -35.87 -40.89 -16.94
N LEU A 388 -35.21 -40.72 -18.09
CA LEU A 388 -34.96 -39.49 -18.88
C LEU A 388 -35.72 -38.20 -18.52
N PHE A 389 -34.97 -37.09 -18.34
CA PHE A 389 -34.97 -35.90 -19.21
C PHE A 389 -33.79 -35.00 -18.89
#